data_AF-A0AAU4ASB8-F1
#
_entry.id   AF-A0AAU4ASB8-F1
#
_cell.length_a   1.000
_cell.length_b   1.000
_cell.length_c   1.000
_cell.angle_alpha   90.00
_cell.angle_beta   90.00
_cell.angle_gamma   90.00
#
_symmetry.space_group_name_H-M   'P 1'
#
loop_
_entity.id
_entity.type
_entity.pdbx_description
1 polymer ?
#
loop_
_entity_poly.entity_id
_entity_poly.type
_entity_poly.pdbx_seq_one_letter_code
_entity_poly.pdbx_strand_id
1 'polypeptide(L)' 'MAGGGWGITNLDSGKCLDAQWSHSNSTTLVRYDCYAGATQQWHG' A
#
# COMPACT_ATOMS: atom_id res chain seq x y z
N MET A 1 -11.69 -6.58 -8.71
CA MET A 1 -10.93 -6.42 -7.45
C MET A 1 -11.83 -6.85 -6.31
N ALA A 2 -11.69 -8.09 -5.82
CA ALA A 2 -12.49 -8.64 -4.73
C ALA A 2 -11.57 -8.89 -3.53
N GLY A 3 -11.77 -8.09 -2.49
CA GLY A 3 -10.98 -8.06 -1.26
C GLY A 3 -11.14 -6.65 -0.70
N GLY A 4 -11.87 -6.50 0.41
CA GLY A 4 -12.36 -5.21 0.94
C GLY A 4 -11.29 -4.28 1.52
N GLY A 5 -10.16 -4.12 0.84
CA GLY A 5 -9.07 -3.23 1.22
C GLY A 5 -9.08 -1.95 0.41
N TRP A 6 -8.60 -0.87 1.02
CA TRP A 6 -8.43 0.42 0.36
C TRP A 6 -6.95 0.73 0.17
N GLY A 7 -6.64 1.40 -0.94
CA GLY A 7 -5.33 1.97 -1.19
C GLY A 7 -5.22 3.35 -0.54
N ILE A 8 -4.03 3.68 -0.04
CA ILE A 8 -3.72 5.03 0.45
C ILE A 8 -2.79 5.68 -0.56
N THR A 9 -3.25 6.74 -1.22
CA THR A 9 -2.46 7.48 -2.22
C THR A 9 -2.06 8.84 -1.65
N ASN A 10 -0.78 9.16 -1.77
CA ASN A 10 -0.28 10.49 -1.47
C ASN A 10 -0.65 11.45 -2.61
N LEU A 11 -1.38 12.53 -2.29
CA LEU A 11 -1.92 13.46 -3.28
C LEU A 11 -0.84 14.31 -3.98
N ASP A 12 0.27 14.59 -3.29
CA ASP A 12 1.36 15.42 -3.83
C ASP A 12 2.20 14.63 -4.85
N SER A 13 2.57 13.40 -4.51
CA SER A 13 3.44 12.59 -5.37
C SER A 13 2.69 11.60 -6.28
N GLY A 14 1.38 11.40 -6.09
CA GLY A 14 0.60 10.37 -6.78
C GLY A 14 1.00 8.92 -6.46
N LYS A 15 1.83 8.71 -5.42
CA LYS A 15 2.37 7.39 -5.03
C LYS A 15 1.52 6.75 -3.95
N CYS A 16 1.48 5.42 -3.91
CA CYS A 16 0.75 4.65 -2.93
C CYS A 16 1.60 4.31 -1.70
N LEU A 17 0.95 4.17 -0.54
CA LEU A 17 1.55 3.61 0.67
C LEU A 17 1.72 2.11 0.48
N ASP A 18 2.98 1.66 0.52
CA ASP A 18 3.38 0.28 0.24
C ASP A 18 4.18 -0.27 1.43
N ALA A 19 3.82 -1.47 1.90
CA ALA A 19 4.64 -2.22 2.83
C ALA A 19 5.74 -2.95 2.05
N GLN A 20 7.00 -2.54 2.23
CA GLN A 20 8.12 -2.91 1.35
C GLN A 20 8.28 -4.42 1.17
N TRP A 21 7.60 -4.97 0.15
CA TRP A 21 7.60 -6.37 -0.25
C TRP A 21 7.29 -7.39 0.87
N SER A 22 6.62 -6.98 1.94
CA SER A 22 6.34 -7.83 3.11
C SER A 22 5.09 -7.37 3.86
N HIS A 23 4.39 -8.31 4.49
CA HIS A 23 3.24 -8.06 5.37
C HIS A 23 3.56 -8.26 6.86
N SER A 24 4.82 -8.55 7.18
CA SER A 24 5.26 -8.82 8.55
C SER A 24 5.21 -7.56 9.40
N ASN A 25 4.99 -7.71 10.70
CA ASN A 25 5.15 -6.61 11.64
C ASN A 25 6.55 -6.00 11.54
N SER A 26 6.63 -4.69 11.76
CA SER A 26 7.87 -3.90 11.60
C SER A 26 8.40 -3.81 10.16
N THR A 27 7.60 -4.20 9.15
CA THR A 27 7.95 -3.91 7.74
C THR A 27 7.97 -2.40 7.52
N THR A 28 9.01 -1.91 6.84
CA THR A 28 9.13 -0.51 6.44
C THR A 28 8.00 -0.11 5.49
N LEU A 29 7.34 1.00 5.79
CA LEU A 29 6.38 1.61 4.87
C LEU A 29 7.09 2.62 3.97
N VAL A 30 6.84 2.51 2.67
CA VAL A 30 7.43 3.37 1.64
C VAL A 30 6.35 3.98 0.75
N ARG A 31 6.71 5.04 0.03
CA ARG A 31 5.91 5.56 -1.08
C ARG A 31 6.41 4.94 -2.37
N TYR A 32 5.58 4.12 -3.01
CA TYR A 32 5.93 3.45 -4.24
C TYR A 32 4.85 3.66 -5.30
N ASP A 33 5.15 3.31 -6.55
CA ASP A 33 4.20 3.46 -7.63
C ASP A 33 2.96 2.60 -7.35
N CYS A 34 1.79 3.10 -7.72
CA CYS A 34 0.53 2.41 -7.46
C CYS A 34 0.37 1.24 -8.44
N TYR A 35 0.36 0.01 -7.93
CA TYR A 35 0.12 -1.21 -8.72
C TYR A 35 -0.99 -2.10 -8.13
N ALA A 36 -1.70 -1.60 -7.11
CA ALA A 36 -2.81 -2.29 -6.45
C ALA A 36 -2.42 -3.68 -5.89
N GLY A 37 -1.13 -3.88 -5.59
CA GLY A 37 -0.63 -5.09 -4.96
C GLY A 37 -1.16 -5.27 -3.54
N ALA A 38 -1.06 -6.50 -3.03
CA ALA A 38 -1.52 -6.82 -1.68
C ALA A 38 -0.83 -5.95 -0.61
N THR A 39 0.44 -5.62 -0.78
CA THR A 39 1.22 -4.74 0.11
C THR A 39 0.76 -3.27 0.09
N GLN A 40 -0.15 -2.91 -0.82
CA GLN A 40 -0.77 -1.59 -0.94
C GLN A 40 -2.25 -1.60 -0.50
N GLN A 41 -2.77 -2.73 -0.04
CA GLN A 41 -4.15 -2.88 0.43
C GLN A 41 -4.20 -2.85 1.95
N TRP A 42 -4.95 -1.89 2.49
CA TRP A 42 -5.10 -1.66 3.92
C TRP A 42 -6.54 -1.92 4.33
N HIS A 43 -6.70 -2.49 5.53
CA HIS A 43 -7.99 -2.77 6.15
C HIS A 43 -8.03 -2.13 7.54
N GLY A 44 -9.23 -1.83 8.01
CA GLY A 44 -9.51 -1.25 9.33
C GLY A 44 -10.22 -2.26 10.22
#